data_AF-A0A3E4W5K1-F1
#
_entry.id   AF-A0A3E4W5K1-F1
#
_cell.length_a   1.000
_cell.length_b   1.000
_cell.length_c   1.000
_cell.angle_alpha   90.00
_cell.angle_beta   90.00
_cell.angle_gamma   90.00
#
_symmetry.space_group_name_H-M   'P 1'
#
loop_
_entity.id
_entity.type
_entity.pdbx_description
1 polymer ?
#
loop_
_entity_poly.entity_id
_entity_poly.type
_entity_poly.pdbx_seq_one_letter_code
_entity_poly.pdbx_strand_id
1 'polypeptide(L)'
;MKWITSTTIKQWADTRSAQGLLPELILRLIRATSTNTSNIRFPNGDAVHLTGWDGVVESADAIFNISPGISLWECGVNANPLQKANEDYNKRTKDPLKYDKASATFVFVTPRIWDKATEWVQEKKQSKEWKDIVHICPF
;
A
#
# COMPACT_ATOMS: atom_id res chain seq x y z
N MET A 1 9.78 -10.83 -25.51
CA MET A 1 10.83 -10.31 -24.60
C MET A 1 10.14 -9.56 -23.47
N LYS A 2 10.42 -9.88 -22.19
CA LYS A 2 9.96 -9.08 -21.06
C LYS A 2 10.98 -7.97 -20.81
N TRP A 3 10.55 -6.72 -20.87
CA TRP A 3 11.41 -5.54 -20.67
C TRP A 3 11.72 -5.29 -19.20
N ILE A 4 10.84 -5.73 -18.31
CA ILE A 4 10.98 -5.64 -16.86
C ILE A 4 10.73 -7.04 -16.28
N THR A 5 11.60 -7.47 -15.37
CA THR A 5 11.50 -8.77 -14.68
C THR A 5 11.34 -8.56 -13.19
N SER A 6 10.88 -9.59 -12.47
CA SER A 6 10.84 -9.57 -11.00
C SER A 6 12.21 -9.30 -10.38
N THR A 7 13.29 -9.78 -10.99
CA THR A 7 14.66 -9.46 -10.58
C THR A 7 14.97 -7.97 -10.74
N THR A 8 14.58 -7.35 -11.85
CA THR A 8 14.75 -5.91 -12.10
C THR A 8 14.06 -5.08 -11.01
N ILE A 9 12.83 -5.45 -10.65
CA ILE A 9 12.04 -4.76 -9.62
C ILE A 9 12.62 -4.98 -8.23
N LYS A 10 13.06 -6.21 -7.92
CA LYS A 10 13.74 -6.51 -6.65
C LYS A 10 15.00 -5.66 -6.49
N GLN A 11 15.81 -5.56 -7.54
CA GLN A 11 17.01 -4.71 -7.54
C GLN A 11 16.66 -3.22 -7.41
N TRP A 12 15.60 -2.76 -8.08
CA TRP A 12 15.11 -1.40 -7.91
C TRP A 12 14.69 -1.13 -6.46
N ALA A 13 14.03 -2.08 -5.78
CA ALA A 13 13.65 -1.96 -4.37
C ALA A 13 14.83 -1.81 -3.41
N ASP A 14 16.05 -2.18 -3.82
CA ASP A 14 17.28 -1.95 -3.05
C ASP A 14 17.82 -0.51 -3.21
N THR A 15 17.28 0.29 -4.13
CA THR A 15 17.70 1.67 -4.36
C THR A 15 16.95 2.67 -3.46
N ARG A 16 17.62 3.75 -3.07
CA ARG A 16 16.99 4.86 -2.32
C ARG A 16 15.83 5.49 -3.10
N SER A 17 15.94 5.56 -4.42
CA SER A 17 14.91 6.12 -5.29
C SER A 17 13.58 5.36 -5.21
N ALA A 18 13.59 4.05 -4.94
CA ALA A 18 12.36 3.27 -4.86
C ALA A 18 11.44 3.71 -3.72
N GLN A 19 11.99 4.25 -2.63
CA GLN A 19 11.19 4.73 -1.49
C GLN A 19 10.24 5.87 -1.89
N GLY A 20 10.70 6.81 -2.72
CA GLY A 20 9.86 7.91 -3.21
C GLY A 20 9.05 7.57 -4.46
N LEU A 21 9.62 6.73 -5.34
CA LEU A 21 8.99 6.40 -6.63
C LEU A 21 7.89 5.34 -6.52
N LEU A 22 7.90 4.47 -5.50
CA LEU A 22 6.86 3.46 -5.34
C LEU A 22 5.48 4.09 -5.06
N PRO A 23 5.31 5.00 -4.07
CA PRO A 23 4.04 5.71 -3.89
C PRO A 23 3.57 6.46 -5.14
N GLU A 24 4.50 7.08 -5.87
CA GLU A 24 4.20 7.78 -7.12
C GLU A 24 3.72 6.83 -8.23
N LEU A 25 4.36 5.66 -8.37
CA LEU A 25 3.94 4.63 -9.32
C LEU A 25 2.52 4.14 -9.00
N ILE A 26 2.21 3.87 -7.73
CA ILE A 26 0.87 3.47 -7.30
C ILE A 26 -0.16 4.56 -7.60
N LEU A 27 0.14 5.83 -7.30
CA LEU A 27 -0.71 6.96 -7.65
C LEU A 27 -1.02 7.01 -9.16
N ARG A 28 0.01 6.86 -10.00
CA ARG A 28 -0.14 6.87 -11.47
C ARG A 28 -0.99 5.69 -11.95
N LEU A 29 -0.79 4.50 -11.39
CA LEU A 29 -1.58 3.31 -11.74
C LEU A 29 -3.05 3.44 -11.34
N ILE A 30 -3.34 3.94 -10.13
CA ILE A 30 -4.73 4.17 -9.69
C ILE A 30 -5.40 5.20 -10.59
N ARG A 31 -4.73 6.32 -10.91
CA ARG A 31 -5.25 7.33 -11.84
C ARG A 31 -5.48 6.80 -13.25
N ALA A 32 -4.67 5.86 -13.70
CA ALA A 32 -4.80 5.26 -15.02
C ALA A 32 -5.93 4.22 -15.10
N THR A 33 -6.40 3.71 -13.96
CA THR A 33 -7.33 2.56 -13.91
C THR A 33 -8.66 2.85 -13.22
N SER A 34 -8.73 3.86 -12.35
CA SER A 34 -9.95 4.23 -11.64
C SER A 34 -10.60 5.48 -12.25
N THR A 35 -11.93 5.42 -12.41
CA THR A 35 -12.74 6.48 -13.01
C THR A 35 -13.52 7.30 -11.99
N ASN A 36 -13.83 6.74 -10.81
CA ASN A 36 -14.73 7.36 -9.82
C ASN A 36 -14.06 7.51 -8.45
N THR A 37 -12.89 8.15 -8.44
CA THR A 37 -12.13 8.48 -7.24
C THR A 37 -12.45 9.90 -6.78
N SER A 38 -13.03 10.06 -5.58
CA SER A 38 -13.36 11.37 -5.00
C SER A 38 -12.17 12.02 -4.30
N ASN A 39 -11.22 11.22 -3.81
CA ASN A 39 -10.00 11.70 -3.18
C ASN A 39 -8.83 10.77 -3.46
N ILE A 40 -7.68 11.34 -3.83
CA ILE A 40 -6.43 10.59 -3.99
C ILE A 40 -5.24 11.44 -3.57
N ARG A 41 -4.51 10.96 -2.57
CA ARG A 41 -3.33 11.63 -2.02
C ARG A 41 -2.23 10.63 -1.76
N PHE A 42 -1.13 10.75 -2.50
CA PHE A 42 0.13 10.07 -2.22
C PHE A 42 1.24 11.11 -2.19
N PRO A 43 1.75 11.53 -1.02
CA PRO A 43 2.89 12.43 -0.95
C PRO A 43 4.09 11.83 -1.70
N ASN A 44 4.66 12.58 -2.63
CA ASN A 44 5.80 12.18 -3.44
C ASN A 44 6.69 13.39 -3.76
N GLY A 45 7.88 13.16 -4.31
CA GLY A 45 8.86 14.22 -4.56
C GLY A 45 9.25 14.97 -3.28
N ASP A 46 9.16 16.30 -3.30
CA ASP A 46 9.52 17.15 -2.16
C ASP A 46 8.52 17.05 -0.99
N ALA A 47 7.34 16.45 -1.21
CA ALA A 47 6.30 16.29 -0.19
C ALA A 47 6.47 15.05 0.70
N VAL A 48 7.53 14.25 0.50
CA VAL A 48 7.82 13.05 1.30
C VAL A 48 8.04 13.37 2.80
N HIS A 49 8.36 14.62 3.14
CA HIS A 49 8.47 15.07 4.52
C HIS A 49 7.14 15.16 5.27
N LEU A 50 5.99 15.07 4.58
CA LEU A 50 4.69 15.11 5.21
C LEU A 50 4.45 13.82 6.00
N THR A 51 4.31 13.97 7.32
CA THR A 51 3.91 12.86 8.20
C THR A 51 2.48 12.41 7.88
N GLY A 52 2.23 11.11 7.96
CA GLY A 52 0.92 10.56 7.64
C GLY A 52 1.02 9.23 6.91
N TRP A 53 -0.08 8.83 6.30
CA TRP A 53 -0.16 7.70 5.37
C TRP A 53 0.60 7.99 4.08
N ASP A 54 1.24 6.97 3.51
CA ASP A 54 1.91 7.07 2.21
C ASP A 54 0.89 7.27 1.08
N GLY A 55 -0.33 6.76 1.27
CA GLY A 55 -1.45 6.98 0.37
C GLY A 55 -2.80 7.00 1.07
N VAL A 56 -3.71 7.83 0.57
CA VAL A 56 -5.13 7.83 0.93
C VAL A 56 -5.94 7.89 -0.34
N VAL A 57 -6.88 6.96 -0.49
CA VAL A 57 -7.79 6.92 -1.64
C VAL A 57 -9.22 6.72 -1.16
N GLU A 58 -10.13 7.51 -1.70
CA GLU A 58 -11.57 7.35 -1.53
C GLU A 58 -12.19 7.17 -2.92
N SER A 59 -12.85 6.03 -3.13
CA SER A 59 -13.40 5.65 -4.43
C SER A 59 -14.78 5.03 -4.26
N ALA A 60 -15.70 5.41 -5.14
CA ALA A 60 -17.03 4.80 -5.23
C ALA A 60 -16.98 3.45 -5.98
N ASP A 61 -15.94 3.22 -6.77
CA ASP A 61 -15.68 1.96 -7.47
C ASP A 61 -14.63 1.14 -6.72
N ALA A 62 -14.63 -0.18 -6.95
CA ALA A 62 -13.56 -1.05 -6.49
C ALA A 62 -12.24 -0.69 -7.21
N ILE A 63 -11.13 -0.68 -6.48
CA ILE A 63 -9.79 -0.51 -7.04
C ILE A 63 -9.06 -1.83 -6.88
N PHE A 64 -8.81 -2.53 -8.00
CA PHE A 64 -8.23 -3.87 -7.97
C PHE A 64 -9.09 -4.83 -7.10
N ASN A 65 -8.58 -5.28 -5.96
CA ASN A 65 -9.29 -6.13 -5.00
C ASN A 65 -9.74 -5.37 -3.73
N ILE A 66 -9.69 -4.04 -3.77
CA ILE A 66 -10.12 -3.15 -2.68
C ILE A 66 -11.57 -2.74 -2.94
N SER A 67 -12.45 -3.04 -1.98
CA SER A 67 -13.87 -2.68 -2.05
C SER A 67 -14.05 -1.15 -2.02
N PRO A 68 -15.17 -0.62 -2.57
CA PRO A 68 -15.50 0.80 -2.47
C PRO A 68 -15.40 1.38 -1.05
N GLY A 69 -15.04 2.66 -0.97
CA GLY A 69 -14.84 3.43 0.25
C GLY A 69 -13.41 3.96 0.40
N ILE A 70 -12.99 4.14 1.66
CA ILE A 70 -11.67 4.67 2.00
C ILE A 70 -10.65 3.52 2.12
N SER A 71 -9.50 3.71 1.49
CA SER A 71 -8.32 2.86 1.63
C SER A 71 -7.10 3.68 2.05
N LEU A 72 -6.33 3.15 2.99
CA LEU A 72 -5.18 3.79 3.61
C LEU A 72 -3.93 2.94 3.35
N TRP A 73 -2.92 3.54 2.75
CA TRP A 73 -1.82 2.83 2.10
C TRP A 73 -0.49 3.09 2.81
N GLU A 74 0.28 2.03 3.00
CA GLU A 74 1.68 2.04 3.43
C GLU A 74 2.51 1.32 2.36
N CYS A 75 3.58 1.95 1.91
CA CYS A 75 4.43 1.51 0.80
C CYS A 75 5.85 1.22 1.32
N GLY A 76 6.19 -0.07 1.43
CA GLY A 76 7.48 -0.51 1.94
C GLY A 76 8.37 -1.13 0.87
N VAL A 77 9.65 -0.75 0.83
CA VAL A 77 10.68 -1.37 -0.05
C VAL A 77 11.66 -2.27 0.72
N ASN A 78 11.44 -2.47 2.02
CA ASN A 78 12.33 -3.20 2.92
C ASN A 78 12.63 -4.62 2.41
N ALA A 79 13.87 -5.08 2.60
CA ALA A 79 14.31 -6.43 2.22
C ALA A 79 13.56 -7.55 2.94
N ASN A 80 13.01 -7.25 4.13
CA ASN A 80 12.10 -8.13 4.88
C ASN A 80 10.68 -7.53 4.89
N PRO A 81 9.81 -7.95 3.94
CA PRO A 81 8.46 -7.41 3.84
C PRO A 81 7.58 -7.73 5.05
N LEU A 82 7.71 -8.92 5.63
CA LEU A 82 6.91 -9.34 6.78
C LEU A 82 7.16 -8.44 8.00
N GLN A 83 8.43 -8.16 8.30
CA GLN A 83 8.78 -7.26 9.40
C GLN A 83 8.17 -5.87 9.16
N LYS A 84 8.36 -5.32 7.96
CA LYS A 84 7.85 -3.99 7.61
C LYS A 84 6.32 -3.91 7.65
N ALA A 85 5.64 -4.91 7.09
CA ALA A 85 4.18 -5.00 7.11
C ALA A 85 3.64 -5.02 8.55
N ASN A 86 4.27 -5.77 9.45
CA ASN A 86 3.89 -5.80 10.86
C ASN A 86 4.16 -4.47 11.58
N GLU A 87 5.31 -3.84 11.33
CA GLU A 87 5.64 -2.53 11.90
C GLU A 87 4.59 -1.48 11.51
N ASP A 88 4.27 -1.39 10.22
CA ASP A 88 3.30 -0.41 9.70
C ASP A 88 1.87 -0.73 10.16
N TYR A 89 1.46 -1.99 10.08
CA TYR A 89 0.16 -2.44 10.57
C TYR A 89 -0.04 -2.13 12.05
N ASN A 90 0.92 -2.49 12.90
CA ASN A 90 0.82 -2.27 14.35
C ASN A 90 0.81 -0.77 14.68
N LYS A 91 1.67 0.01 14.02
CA LYS A 91 1.71 1.46 14.16
C LYS A 91 0.34 2.08 13.85
N ARG A 92 -0.27 1.70 12.73
CA ARG A 92 -1.54 2.28 12.26
C ARG A 92 -2.77 1.74 12.96
N THR A 93 -2.71 0.51 13.46
CA THR A 93 -3.77 -0.05 14.29
C THR A 93 -3.81 0.64 15.65
N LYS A 94 -2.64 1.01 16.19
CA LYS A 94 -2.52 1.78 17.43
C LYS A 94 -2.89 3.26 17.24
N ASP A 95 -2.48 3.85 16.12
CA ASP A 95 -2.77 5.24 15.76
C ASP A 95 -3.15 5.35 14.27
N PRO A 96 -4.44 5.27 13.93
CA PRO A 96 -4.93 5.41 12.56
C PRO A 96 -4.96 6.89 12.11
N LEU A 97 -4.44 7.81 12.95
CA LEU A 97 -4.57 9.26 12.83
C LEU A 97 -6.05 9.67 12.92
N LYS A 98 -6.54 10.39 11.93
CA LYS A 98 -7.92 10.91 11.87
C LYS A 98 -8.93 9.94 11.25
N TYR A 99 -8.51 8.74 10.86
CA TYR A 99 -9.36 7.80 10.13
C TYR A 99 -9.95 6.74 11.06
N ASP A 100 -11.18 6.33 10.79
CA ASP A 100 -11.82 5.20 11.47
C ASP A 100 -11.42 3.89 10.79
N LYS A 101 -10.61 3.08 11.49
CA LYS A 101 -10.15 1.76 11.02
C LYS A 101 -11.31 0.80 10.72
N ALA A 102 -12.42 0.87 11.44
CA ALA A 102 -13.58 -0.02 11.23
C ALA A 102 -14.30 0.24 9.89
N SER A 103 -14.09 1.42 9.29
CA SER A 103 -14.67 1.82 8.00
C SER A 103 -13.66 1.83 6.84
N ALA A 104 -12.37 1.70 7.13
CA ALA A 104 -11.28 1.83 6.15
C ALA A 104 -10.57 0.50 5.86
N THR A 105 -10.10 0.33 4.63
CA THR A 105 -9.25 -0.80 4.23
C THR A 105 -7.78 -0.43 4.42
N PHE A 106 -7.03 -1.23 5.19
CA PHE A 106 -5.57 -1.11 5.27
C PHE A 106 -4.93 -1.79 4.07
N VAL A 107 -4.05 -1.07 3.37
CA VAL A 107 -3.36 -1.58 2.18
C VAL A 107 -1.85 -1.51 2.40
N PHE A 108 -1.18 -2.65 2.33
CA PHE A 108 0.27 -2.72 2.34
C PHE A 108 0.80 -3.03 0.94
N VAL A 109 1.72 -2.20 0.45
CA VAL A 109 2.35 -2.35 -0.86
C VAL A 109 3.82 -2.65 -0.68
N THR A 110 4.32 -3.67 -1.38
CA THR A 110 5.75 -3.93 -1.50
C THR A 110 6.09 -4.40 -2.92
N PRO A 111 7.19 -3.92 -3.52
CA PRO A 111 7.67 -4.42 -4.81
C PRO A 111 8.43 -5.75 -4.67
N ARG A 112 8.58 -6.27 -3.44
CA ARG A 112 9.31 -7.51 -3.17
C ARG A 112 8.39 -8.71 -3.21
N ILE A 113 8.83 -9.76 -3.88
CA ILE A 113 8.17 -11.07 -3.82
C ILE A 113 8.12 -11.51 -2.36
N TRP A 114 6.90 -11.79 -1.90
CA TRP A 114 6.61 -12.23 -0.55
C TRP A 114 5.58 -13.35 -0.60
N ASP A 115 6.07 -14.58 -0.46
CA ASP A 115 5.29 -15.82 -0.51
C ASP A 115 4.25 -15.92 0.63
N LYS A 116 4.60 -15.43 1.83
CA LYS A 116 3.72 -15.44 3.01
C LYS A 116 2.71 -14.29 3.06
N ALA A 117 2.62 -13.46 2.02
CA ALA A 117 1.74 -12.29 2.03
C ALA A 117 0.27 -12.66 2.21
N THR A 118 -0.19 -13.73 1.54
CA THR A 118 -1.57 -14.20 1.63
C THR A 118 -1.90 -14.67 3.04
N GLU A 119 -1.01 -15.46 3.65
CA GLU A 119 -1.15 -15.95 5.03
C GLU A 119 -1.23 -14.79 6.01
N TRP A 120 -0.34 -13.81 5.84
CA TRP A 120 -0.32 -12.60 6.67
C TRP A 120 -1.64 -11.80 6.55
N VAL A 121 -2.16 -11.61 5.33
CA VAL A 121 -3.46 -10.94 5.14
C VAL A 121 -4.57 -11.69 5.87
N GLN A 122 -4.63 -13.02 5.74
CA GLN A 122 -5.66 -13.83 6.41
C GLN A 122 -5.53 -13.76 7.94
N GLU A 123 -4.31 -13.84 8.47
CA GLU A 123 -4.04 -13.68 9.90
C GLU A 123 -4.54 -12.33 10.41
N LYS A 124 -4.19 -11.23 9.74
CA LYS A 124 -4.59 -9.90 10.20
C LYS A 124 -6.09 -9.66 10.08
N LYS A 125 -6.77 -10.21 9.06
CA LYS A 125 -8.24 -10.13 8.93
C LYS A 125 -8.97 -10.76 10.11
N GLN A 126 -8.40 -11.79 10.75
CA GLN A 126 -9.01 -12.44 11.92
C GLN A 126 -9.09 -11.52 13.14
N SER A 127 -8.20 -10.53 13.25
CA SER A 127 -8.22 -9.55 14.34
C SER A 127 -9.41 -8.58 14.28
N LYS A 128 -10.04 -8.43 13.10
CA LYS A 128 -11.19 -7.52 12.86
C LYS A 128 -10.94 -6.06 13.28
N GLU A 129 -9.67 -5.65 13.35
CA GLU A 129 -9.28 -4.28 13.69
C GLU A 129 -9.60 -3.28 12.56
N TRP A 130 -9.62 -3.75 11.32
CA TRP A 130 -9.88 -2.97 10.11
C TRP A 130 -11.09 -3.51 9.35
N LYS A 131 -11.75 -2.68 8.55
CA LYS A 131 -12.81 -3.12 7.63
C LYS A 131 -12.32 -4.26 6.74
N ASP A 132 -11.14 -4.07 6.17
CA ASP A 132 -10.46 -5.08 5.38
C ASP A 132 -8.94 -4.84 5.35
N ILE A 133 -8.21 -5.86 4.93
CA ILE A 133 -6.75 -5.83 4.80
C ILE A 133 -6.38 -6.37 3.43
N VAL A 134 -5.56 -5.62 2.71
CA VAL A 134 -5.11 -5.95 1.37
C VAL A 134 -3.59 -5.84 1.29
N HIS A 135 -2.97 -6.82 0.66
CA HIS A 135 -1.58 -6.74 0.23
C HIS A 135 -1.54 -6.61 -1.30
N ILE A 136 -0.67 -5.72 -1.79
CA ILE A 136 -0.39 -5.58 -3.21
C ILE A 136 1.12 -5.76 -3.43
N CYS A 137 1.46 -6.81 -4.18
CA CYS A 137 2.71 -6.89 -4.90
C CYS A 137 2.42 -6.51 -6.35
N PRO A 138 2.95 -5.38 -6.86
CA PRO A 138 2.61 -4.91 -8.20
C PRO A 138 3.13 -5.83 -9.34
N PHE A 139 3.86 -6.92 -9.03
CA PHE A 139 4.54 -7.78 -10.01
C PHE A 139 4.69 -9.24 -9.59
#